data_AF-A0A7W7QCG7-F1
#
_entry.id   AF-A0A7W7QCG7-F1
#
_cell.length_a   1.000
_cell.length_b   1.000
_cell.length_c   1.000
_cell.angle_alpha   90.00
_cell.angle_beta   90.00
_cell.angle_gamma   90.00
#
_symmetry.space_group_name_H-M   'P 1'
#
loop_
_entity.id
_entity.type
_entity.pdbx_description
1 polymer ?
#
loop_
_entity_poly.entity_id
_entity_poly.type
_entity_poly.pdbx_seq_one_letter_code
_entity_poly.pdbx_strand_id
1 'polypeptide(L)'
;MTAQVVVDVAGEGDLAASASGAVAADLGDAFVAARDAVLAAAPGDGVLIRCTTVDSPALTGAVTSLCRSLAREAAPRGVRVNAILATPDAEIDDLVAFLGSPASTMCTGAVLEAV
;
A
#
# COMPACT_ATOMS: atom_id res chain seq x y z
N MET A 1 3.40 -20.49 7.02
CA MET A 1 3.17 -19.17 7.63
C MET A 1 3.15 -18.17 6.51
N THR A 2 2.11 -17.35 6.45
CA THR A 2 1.96 -16.26 5.51
C THR A 2 2.72 -15.05 6.05
N ALA A 3 3.73 -14.56 5.36
CA ALA A 3 4.42 -13.33 5.73
C ALA A 3 3.65 -12.11 5.19
N GLN A 4 3.68 -11.01 5.94
CA GLN A 4 3.18 -9.72 5.49
C GLN A 4 4.30 -8.69 5.57
N VAL A 5 4.58 -8.01 4.45
CA VAL A 5 5.51 -6.87 4.42
C VAL A 5 4.69 -5.59 4.41
N VAL A 6 4.97 -4.66 5.32
CA VAL A 6 4.35 -3.34 5.36
C VAL A 6 5.31 -2.33 4.71
N VAL A 7 4.81 -1.57 3.74
CA VAL A 7 5.53 -0.48 3.08
C VAL A 7 4.83 0.82 3.47
N ASP A 8 5.49 1.62 4.31
CA ASP A 8 4.96 2.90 4.74
C ASP A 8 5.20 3.98 3.68
N VAL A 9 4.17 4.79 3.41
CA VAL A 9 4.16 5.91 2.49
C VAL A 9 3.71 7.14 3.26
N ALA A 10 4.57 8.14 3.34
CA ALA A 10 4.29 9.43 3.96
C ALA A 10 4.69 10.53 2.98
N GLY A 11 3.95 11.64 2.99
CA GLY A 11 4.26 12.80 2.16
C GLY A 11 3.10 13.79 2.13
N GLU A 12 3.41 15.08 2.05
CA GLU A 12 2.41 16.10 1.71
C GLU A 12 2.12 15.98 0.22
N GLY A 13 0.86 15.74 -0.17
CA GLY A 13 0.47 15.73 -1.57
C GLY A 13 -0.42 16.92 -1.92
N ASP A 14 -0.07 18.09 -1.41
CA ASP A 14 -0.66 19.35 -1.84
C ASP A 14 -0.11 19.78 -3.21
N LEU A 15 -0.62 20.91 -3.74
CA LEU A 15 -0.19 21.42 -5.04
C LEU A 15 1.29 21.84 -5.06
N ALA A 16 1.82 22.35 -3.94
CA ALA A 16 3.20 22.82 -3.86
C ALA A 16 4.18 21.65 -3.88
N ALA A 17 3.94 20.62 -3.08
CA ALA A 17 4.71 19.39 -3.06
C ALA A 17 4.63 18.67 -4.42
N SER A 18 3.45 18.62 -5.04
CA SER A 18 3.28 18.07 -6.40
C SER A 18 4.09 18.83 -7.44
N ALA A 19 4.09 20.17 -7.39
CA ALA A 19 4.84 21.01 -8.32
C ALA A 19 6.36 20.93 -8.12
N SER A 20 6.82 20.67 -6.89
CA SER A 20 8.25 20.51 -6.57
C SER A 20 8.82 19.15 -7.00
N GLY A 21 7.97 18.16 -7.26
CA GLY A 21 8.37 16.78 -7.54
C GLY A 21 8.61 15.92 -6.31
N ALA A 22 8.48 16.46 -5.09
CA ALA A 22 8.65 15.69 -3.84
C ALA A 22 7.71 14.48 -3.79
N VAL A 23 6.42 14.68 -4.10
CA VAL A 23 5.42 13.60 -4.17
C VAL A 23 5.84 12.50 -5.15
N ALA A 24 6.45 12.87 -6.28
CA ALA A 24 6.90 11.90 -7.28
C ALA A 24 8.12 11.10 -6.81
N ALA A 25 9.02 11.71 -6.03
CA ALA A 25 10.14 11.03 -5.41
C ALA A 25 9.66 10.03 -4.35
N ASP A 26 8.79 10.46 -3.43
CA ASP A 26 8.25 9.61 -2.36
C ASP A 26 7.49 8.40 -2.94
N LEU A 27 6.70 8.63 -4.00
CA LEU A 27 6.01 7.56 -4.73
C LEU A 27 6.98 6.62 -5.47
N GLY A 28 8.09 7.15 -5.98
CA GLY A 28 9.13 6.37 -6.62
C GLY A 28 9.79 5.41 -5.62
N ASP A 29 10.13 5.90 -4.43
CA ASP A 29 10.71 5.10 -3.35
C ASP A 29 9.71 4.05 -2.86
N ALA A 30 8.44 4.44 -2.65
CA ALA A 30 7.36 3.53 -2.30
C ALA A 30 7.14 2.43 -3.36
N PHE A 31 7.21 2.79 -4.65
CA PHE A 31 7.12 1.83 -5.75
C PHE A 31 8.26 0.82 -5.71
N VAL A 32 9.50 1.28 -5.55
CA VAL A 32 10.68 0.39 -5.47
C VAL A 32 10.54 -0.55 -4.29
N ALA A 33 10.23 -0.04 -3.10
CA ALA A 33 10.05 -0.83 -1.90
C ALA A 33 8.92 -1.88 -2.05
N ALA A 34 7.76 -1.47 -2.56
CA ALA A 34 6.63 -2.38 -2.75
C ALA A 34 6.90 -3.44 -3.81
N ARG A 35 7.57 -3.08 -4.90
CA ARG A 35 7.98 -4.02 -5.95
C ARG A 35 8.99 -5.03 -5.42
N ASP A 36 10.01 -4.58 -4.70
CA ASP A 36 11.03 -5.46 -4.11
C ASP A 36 10.40 -6.42 -3.10
N ALA A 37 9.45 -5.94 -2.28
CA ALA A 37 8.68 -6.77 -1.37
C ALA A 37 7.87 -7.85 -2.12
N VAL A 38 7.17 -7.49 -3.21
CA VAL A 38 6.43 -8.44 -4.06
C VAL A 38 7.38 -9.46 -4.71
N LEU A 39 8.56 -9.02 -5.13
CA LEU A 39 9.55 -9.91 -5.76
C LEU A 39 10.12 -10.93 -4.76
N ALA A 40 10.37 -10.52 -3.52
CA ALA A 40 10.87 -11.38 -2.45
C ALA A 40 9.79 -12.30 -1.84
N ALA A 41 8.51 -11.96 -2.00
CA ALA A 41 7.38 -12.70 -1.43
C ALA A 41 7.21 -14.12 -2.03
N ALA A 42 6.90 -15.07 -1.15
CA ALA A 42 6.55 -16.43 -1.51
C ALA A 42 5.04 -16.56 -1.82
N PRO A 43 4.61 -17.61 -2.53
CA PRO A 43 3.18 -17.85 -2.75
C PRO A 43 2.41 -17.92 -1.43
N GLY A 44 1.30 -17.19 -1.35
CA GLY A 44 0.47 -17.03 -0.16
C GLY A 44 0.72 -15.71 0.59
N ASP A 45 1.94 -15.17 0.52
CA ASP A 45 2.34 -13.95 1.25
C ASP A 45 1.54 -12.70 0.83
N GLY A 46 1.57 -11.70 1.71
CA GLY A 46 0.94 -10.40 1.50
C GLY A 46 1.94 -9.25 1.51
N VAL A 47 1.66 -8.23 0.71
CA VAL A 47 2.28 -6.91 0.81
C VAL A 47 1.19 -5.91 1.14
N LEU A 48 1.42 -5.08 2.14
CA LEU A 48 0.52 -4.03 2.58
C LEU A 48 1.19 -2.68 2.39
N ILE A 49 0.60 -1.80 1.60
CA ILE A 49 1.03 -0.41 1.47
C ILE A 49 0.25 0.40 2.52
N ARG A 50 0.93 0.95 3.52
CA ARG A 50 0.30 1.81 4.51
C ARG A 50 0.62 3.25 4.15
N CYS A 51 -0.40 4.04 3.84
CA CYS A 51 -0.24 5.46 3.59
C CYS A 51 -0.90 6.26 4.71
N THR A 52 -0.12 7.10 5.38
CA THR A 52 -0.67 8.07 6.32
C THR A 52 -0.96 9.35 5.54
N THR A 53 -2.24 9.63 5.31
CA THR A 53 -2.69 10.77 4.51
C THR A 53 -3.35 11.82 5.39
N VAL A 54 -3.02 13.08 5.15
CA VAL A 54 -3.76 14.25 5.63
C VAL A 54 -4.30 14.94 4.37
N ASP A 55 -5.60 14.77 4.07
CA ASP A 55 -6.32 15.43 2.96
C ASP A 55 -5.55 15.61 1.63
N SER A 56 -4.95 14.55 1.09
CA SER A 56 -4.23 14.60 -0.20
C SER A 56 -4.85 13.69 -1.28
N PRO A 57 -5.67 14.26 -2.19
CA PRO A 57 -6.24 13.51 -3.31
C PRO A 57 -5.20 12.92 -4.27
N ALA A 58 -4.08 13.63 -4.49
CA ALA A 58 -3.03 13.20 -5.40
C ALA A 58 -2.31 11.95 -4.88
N LEU A 59 -1.93 11.95 -3.59
CA LEU A 59 -1.27 10.81 -2.96
C LEU A 59 -2.21 9.60 -2.88
N THR A 60 -3.48 9.81 -2.48
CA THR A 60 -4.51 8.77 -2.48
C THR A 60 -4.69 8.11 -3.85
N GLY A 61 -4.77 8.92 -4.91
CA GLY A 61 -4.90 8.40 -6.28
C GLY A 61 -3.67 7.60 -6.72
N ALA A 62 -2.47 8.08 -6.38
CA ALA A 62 -1.22 7.40 -6.72
C ALA A 62 -1.06 6.06 -5.99
N VAL A 63 -1.28 6.02 -4.68
CA VAL A 63 -1.23 4.79 -3.87
C VAL A 63 -2.28 3.78 -4.34
N THR A 64 -3.48 4.26 -4.69
CA THR A 64 -4.54 3.41 -5.25
C THR A 64 -4.12 2.75 -6.56
N SER A 65 -3.53 3.53 -7.48
CA SER A 65 -3.02 3.03 -8.75
C SER A 65 -1.89 2.02 -8.56
N LEU A 66 -0.95 2.33 -7.67
CA LEU A 66 0.18 1.48 -7.33
C LEU A 66 -0.28 0.12 -6.80
N CYS A 67 -1.14 0.13 -5.76
CA CYS A 67 -1.68 -1.07 -5.13
C CYS A 67 -2.35 -1.98 -6.15
N ARG A 68 -3.26 -1.42 -6.98
CA ARG A 68 -4.00 -2.20 -7.97
C ARG A 68 -3.11 -2.77 -9.08
N SER A 69 -2.08 -2.04 -9.48
CA SER A 69 -1.14 -2.48 -10.51
C SER A 69 -0.28 -3.64 -10.00
N LEU A 70 0.32 -3.49 -8.81
CA LEU A 70 1.11 -4.55 -8.18
C LEU A 70 0.27 -5.78 -7.85
N ALA A 71 -0.98 -5.61 -7.40
CA ALA A 71 -1.89 -6.73 -7.15
C ALA A 71 -2.12 -7.58 -8.40
N ARG A 72 -2.27 -6.96 -9.58
CA ARG A 72 -2.42 -7.67 -10.86
C ARG A 72 -1.14 -8.41 -11.26
N GLU A 73 0.01 -7.81 -11.05
CA GLU A 73 1.31 -8.43 -11.35
C GLU A 73 1.62 -9.59 -10.40
N ALA A 74 1.24 -9.46 -9.12
CA ALA A 74 1.51 -10.42 -8.06
C ALA A 74 0.54 -11.62 -8.05
N ALA A 75 -0.70 -11.43 -8.52
CA ALA A 75 -1.75 -12.45 -8.45
C ALA A 75 -1.37 -13.82 -9.08
N PRO A 76 -0.72 -13.90 -10.26
CA PRO A 76 -0.28 -15.19 -10.82
C PRO A 76 0.73 -15.95 -9.94
N ARG A 77 1.44 -15.25 -9.04
CA ARG A 77 2.38 -15.84 -8.08
C ARG A 77 1.71 -16.22 -6.76
N GLY A 78 0.40 -15.96 -6.62
CA GLY A 78 -0.33 -16.16 -5.37
C GLY A 78 0.04 -15.17 -4.26
N VAL A 79 0.62 -14.01 -4.61
CA VAL A 79 0.96 -12.94 -3.66
C VAL A 79 -0.15 -11.89 -3.66
N ARG A 80 -0.56 -11.45 -2.47
CA ARG A 80 -1.62 -10.44 -2.29
C ARG A 80 -1.00 -9.08 -2.08
N VAL A 81 -1.60 -8.03 -2.65
CA VAL A 81 -1.17 -6.65 -2.42
C VAL A 81 -2.38 -5.83 -2.05
N ASN A 82 -2.38 -5.17 -0.90
CA ASN A 82 -3.47 -4.29 -0.46
C ASN A 82 -2.90 -2.97 0.06
N ALA A 83 -3.75 -1.96 0.22
CA ALA A 83 -3.35 -0.69 0.81
C ALA A 83 -4.35 -0.22 1.88
N ILE A 84 -3.82 0.51 2.88
CA ILE A 84 -4.60 1.26 3.86
C ILE A 84 -4.23 2.73 3.71
N LEU A 85 -5.24 3.59 3.61
CA LEU A 85 -5.12 5.03 3.69
C LEU A 85 -5.65 5.43 5.08
N ALA A 86 -4.79 5.96 5.94
CA ALA A 86 -5.09 6.22 7.33
C ALA A 86 -4.85 7.68 7.71
N THR A 87 -5.73 8.27 8.52
CA THR A 87 -5.39 9.48 9.28
C THR A 87 -4.32 9.14 10.35
N PRO A 88 -3.53 10.12 10.84
CA PRO A 88 -2.52 9.86 11.86
C PRO A 88 -3.05 9.21 13.15
N ASP A 89 -4.32 9.47 13.48
CA ASP A 89 -4.97 9.00 14.70
C ASP A 89 -5.84 7.74 14.47
N ALA A 90 -5.87 7.19 13.26
CA ALA A 90 -6.67 6.01 12.95
C ALA A 90 -6.05 4.73 13.54
N GLU A 91 -6.86 3.99 14.30
CA GLU A 91 -6.52 2.66 14.82
C GLU A 91 -6.68 1.60 13.72
N ILE A 92 -5.56 1.15 13.14
CA ILE A 92 -5.56 0.23 11.98
C ILE A 92 -4.99 -1.16 12.28
N ASP A 93 -4.63 -1.47 13.53
CA ASP A 93 -3.94 -2.72 13.88
C ASP A 93 -4.75 -3.96 13.54
N ASP A 94 -6.06 -3.95 13.85
CA ASP A 94 -6.96 -5.06 13.50
C ASP A 94 -7.09 -5.23 11.98
N LEU A 95 -7.06 -4.12 11.24
CA LEU A 95 -7.15 -4.15 9.78
C LEU A 95 -5.87 -4.70 9.15
N VAL A 96 -4.70 -4.27 9.65
CA VAL A 96 -3.39 -4.80 9.26
C VAL A 96 -3.35 -6.31 9.54
N ALA A 97 -3.76 -6.73 10.74
CA ALA A 97 -3.80 -8.12 11.16
C ALA A 97 -4.74 -8.96 10.27
N PHE A 98 -5.94 -8.46 9.97
CA PHE A 98 -6.88 -9.13 9.06
C PHE A 98 -6.28 -9.32 7.67
N LEU A 99 -5.67 -8.28 7.08
CA LEU A 99 -5.05 -8.33 5.76
C LEU A 99 -3.80 -9.25 5.72
N GLY A 100 -3.11 -9.41 6.85
CA GLY A 100 -2.00 -10.37 6.99
C GLY A 100 -2.46 -11.82 7.15
N SER A 101 -3.71 -12.04 7.57
CA SER A 101 -4.22 -13.37 7.90
C SER A 101 -4.68 -14.19 6.67
N PRO A 102 -4.80 -15.52 6.80
CA PRO A 102 -5.43 -16.37 5.77
C PRO A 102 -6.91 -16.03 5.49
N ALA A 103 -7.61 -15.33 6.41
CA ALA A 103 -9.00 -14.97 6.20
C ALA A 103 -9.18 -13.99 5.03
N SER A 104 -8.14 -13.24 4.67
CA SER A 104 -8.13 -12.29 3.56
C SER A 104 -7.47 -12.87 2.30
N THR A 105 -7.43 -14.21 2.13
CA THR A 105 -6.81 -14.88 0.97
C THR A 105 -7.38 -14.40 -0.38
N MET A 106 -8.67 -14.06 -0.44
CA MET A 106 -9.30 -13.53 -1.66
C MET A 106 -9.20 -12.01 -1.79
N CYS A 107 -8.57 -11.33 -0.82
CA CYS A 107 -8.45 -9.88 -0.79
C CYS A 107 -7.09 -9.47 -1.39
N THR A 108 -7.12 -8.92 -2.60
CA THR A 108 -5.97 -8.33 -3.28
C THR A 108 -6.44 -7.15 -4.15
N GLY A 109 -5.63 -6.11 -4.26
CA GLY A 109 -5.95 -4.84 -4.89
C GLY A 109 -6.93 -3.97 -4.09
N ALA A 110 -7.22 -4.33 -2.83
CA ALA A 110 -8.08 -3.53 -1.98
C ALA A 110 -7.33 -2.29 -1.49
N VAL A 111 -8.05 -1.17 -1.45
CA VAL A 111 -7.59 0.09 -0.87
C VAL A 111 -8.67 0.48 0.13
N LEU A 112 -8.31 0.50 1.41
CA LEU A 112 -9.22 0.70 2.52
C LEU A 112 -8.91 2.01 3.20
N GLU A 113 -9.94 2.82 3.45
CA GLU A 113 -9.82 4.08 4.17
C GLU A 113 -10.12 3.84 5.65
N ALA A 114 -9.26 4.38 6.51
CA ALA A 114 -9.42 4.43 7.96
C ALA A 114 -9.29 5.88 8.39
N VAL A 115 -10.38 6.46 8.88
CA VAL A 115 -10.47 7.88 9.27
C VAL A 115 -10.68 8.04 10.76
#